data_AF-A0A3L6L1V0-F1
#
_entry.id   AF-A0A3L6L1V0-F1
#
_cell.length_a   1.000
_cell.length_b   1.000
_cell.length_c   1.000
_cell.angle_alpha   90.00
_cell.angle_beta   90.00
_cell.angle_gamma   90.00
#
_symmetry.space_group_name_H-M   'P 1'
#
loop_
_entity.id
_entity.type
_entity.pdbx_description
1 polymer ?
#
loop_
_entity_poly.entity_id
_entity_poly.type
_entity_poly.pdbx_seq_one_letter_code
_entity_poly.pdbx_strand_id
1 'polypeptide(L)'
;MVLSGLLWGNRVDVIFFEVLREPRRVVECRPRLVVTVRGRKNEAIYKEKLVVPQGTTVGDVVEQAVRRCAITVERTFCSDGGAGAALDAGGSVNRCSRSRSNNSEVMSSQVITPFVIAPHYLALVVDPRERLINCIIEVPVMEDGTCDCNCFIDDLVSQAVAAYGTAGLCAPMEPLTIFVVPAPPLQKDQFRIACCHGEVFADRDDSLPLMFGQPFVVTADYHATVETLRDILLEYTGVPANEVVPLQRGVVVIATRRSVFLPWSECFFEFVRREERKRGPFTPSLLLNHRRPREKPGSRYVAQAAPALRISRR
;
A
#
# COMPACT_ATOMS: atom_id res chain seq x y z
N MET A 1 44.70 10.93 41.05
CA MET A 1 43.97 9.65 40.93
C MET A 1 42.89 9.86 39.87
N VAL A 2 43.04 9.28 38.69
CA VAL A 2 42.35 9.73 37.47
C VAL A 2 41.01 8.98 37.31
N LEU A 3 39.91 9.73 37.36
CA LEU A 3 38.51 9.27 37.18
C LEU A 3 38.24 8.54 35.85
N SER A 4 39.15 8.62 34.87
CA SER A 4 39.03 7.94 33.57
C SER A 4 39.15 6.43 33.66
N GLY A 5 39.89 5.88 34.64
CA GLY A 5 40.06 4.44 34.80
C GLY A 5 38.84 3.72 35.40
N LEU A 6 37.97 4.43 36.13
CA LEU A 6 36.76 3.88 36.76
C LEU A 6 35.54 3.89 35.83
N LEU A 7 35.49 4.82 34.87
CA LEU A 7 34.36 4.92 33.91
C LEU A 7 34.54 4.02 32.67
N TRP A 8 35.77 3.58 32.41
CA TRP A 8 36.15 2.77 31.24
C TRP A 8 36.67 1.39 31.62
N GLY A 9 36.29 0.88 32.80
CA GLY A 9 36.64 -0.47 33.23
C GLY A 9 36.18 -1.52 32.22
N ASN A 10 37.15 -2.21 31.62
CA ASN A 10 37.03 -3.46 30.85
C ASN A 10 35.85 -3.54 29.86
N ARG A 11 35.67 -2.55 28.99
CA ARG A 11 34.87 -2.77 27.78
C ARG A 11 35.70 -3.61 26.82
N VAL A 12 35.41 -4.91 26.78
CA VAL A 12 35.88 -5.79 25.70
C VAL A 12 35.21 -5.32 24.42
N ASP A 13 36.00 -4.93 23.43
CA ASP A 13 35.49 -4.60 22.10
C ASP A 13 34.96 -5.87 21.45
N VAL A 14 33.64 -6.04 21.49
CA VAL A 14 32.96 -7.16 20.85
C VAL A 14 32.57 -6.73 19.43
N ILE A 15 33.20 -7.38 18.44
CA ILE A 15 32.86 -7.20 17.03
C ILE A 15 31.86 -8.28 16.63
N PHE A 16 30.67 -7.86 16.20
CA PHE A 16 29.70 -8.73 15.58
C PHE A 16 29.88 -8.67 14.06
N PHE A 17 29.90 -9.83 13.42
CA PHE A 17 29.92 -9.95 11.96
C PHE A 17 28.91 -11.01 11.52
N GLU A 18 28.38 -10.81 10.31
CA GLU A 18 27.51 -11.78 9.64
C GLU A 18 28.30 -12.47 8.53
N VAL A 19 28.19 -13.79 8.44
CA VAL A 19 28.77 -14.57 7.34
C VAL A 19 27.71 -14.70 6.25
N LEU A 20 27.86 -13.92 5.18
CA LEU A 20 26.97 -13.97 4.03
C LEU A 20 27.31 -15.17 3.13
N ARG A 21 26.29 -15.79 2.52
CA ARG A 21 26.46 -16.87 1.53
C ARG A 21 27.03 -16.36 0.19
N GLU A 22 26.95 -15.06 -0.05
CA GLU A 22 27.37 -14.39 -1.26
C GLU A 22 28.23 -13.17 -0.92
N PRO A 23 29.04 -12.65 -1.86
CA PRO A 23 29.80 -11.44 -1.65
C PRO A 23 28.88 -10.28 -1.24
N ARG A 24 29.31 -9.53 -0.21
CA ARG A 24 28.54 -8.39 0.34
C ARG A 24 28.03 -7.42 -0.73
N ARG A 25 28.87 -7.10 -1.71
CA ARG A 25 28.50 -6.24 -2.87
C ARG A 25 27.29 -6.75 -3.66
N VAL A 26 27.10 -8.07 -3.74
CA VAL A 26 25.95 -8.66 -4.44
C VAL A 26 24.71 -8.51 -3.59
N VAL A 27 24.80 -8.83 -2.30
CA VAL A 27 23.68 -8.73 -1.35
C VAL A 27 23.18 -7.29 -1.20
N GLU A 28 24.10 -6.33 -1.09
CA GLU A 28 23.78 -4.91 -0.95
C GLU A 28 23.18 -4.29 -2.23
N CYS A 29 23.46 -4.86 -3.39
CA CYS A 29 22.88 -4.44 -4.67
C CYS A 29 21.51 -5.07 -4.96
N ARG A 30 21.02 -5.98 -4.13
CA ARG A 30 19.72 -6.62 -4.37
C ARG A 30 18.56 -5.63 -4.20
N PRO A 31 17.52 -5.72 -5.05
CA PRO A 31 16.32 -4.91 -4.89
C PRO A 31 15.67 -5.13 -3.53
N ARG A 32 15.34 -4.02 -2.86
CA ARG A 32 14.62 -4.01 -1.59
C ARG A 32 13.20 -3.58 -1.85
N LEU A 33 12.23 -4.35 -1.37
CA LEU A 33 10.81 -4.10 -1.60
C LEU A 33 10.07 -3.90 -0.28
N VAL A 34 9.08 -3.02 -0.29
CA VAL A 34 8.00 -2.98 0.72
C VAL A 34 6.71 -3.36 0.02
N VAL A 35 6.18 -4.55 0.30
CA VAL A 35 4.97 -5.06 -0.33
C VAL A 35 3.82 -4.94 0.67
N THR A 36 2.70 -4.36 0.24
CA THR A 36 1.48 -4.25 1.06
C THR A 36 0.31 -4.87 0.30
N VAL A 37 -0.24 -5.98 0.79
CA VAL A 37 -1.46 -6.57 0.26
C VAL A 37 -2.65 -5.83 0.84
N ARG A 38 -3.54 -5.38 -0.04
CA ARG A 38 -4.71 -4.58 0.32
C ARG A 38 -6.00 -5.32 0.02
N GLY A 39 -7.05 -4.98 0.76
CA GLY A 39 -8.40 -5.49 0.54
C GLY A 39 -9.12 -4.74 -0.58
N ARG A 40 -10.36 -5.15 -0.85
CA ARG A 40 -11.21 -4.54 -1.87
C ARG A 40 -11.58 -3.08 -1.56
N LYS A 41 -11.57 -2.69 -0.29
CA LYS A 41 -11.83 -1.31 0.15
C LYS A 41 -10.53 -0.52 0.32
N ASN A 42 -9.45 -0.99 -0.32
CA ASN A 42 -8.12 -0.40 -0.24
C ASN A 42 -7.57 -0.30 1.19
N GLU A 43 -7.97 -1.18 2.10
CA GLU A 43 -7.42 -1.31 3.45
C GLU A 43 -6.17 -2.19 3.44
N ALA A 44 -5.14 -1.87 4.24
CA ALA A 44 -3.96 -2.72 4.34
C ALA A 44 -4.28 -3.98 5.16
N ILE A 45 -4.10 -5.16 4.57
CA ILE A 45 -4.34 -6.45 5.22
C ILE A 45 -3.02 -7.04 5.71
N TYR A 46 -1.99 -6.98 4.88
CA TYR A 46 -0.69 -7.58 5.16
C TYR A 46 0.42 -6.70 4.59
N LYS A 47 1.55 -6.65 5.29
CA LYS A 47 2.72 -5.87 4.87
C LYS A 47 4.00 -6.62 5.19
N GLU A 48 4.92 -6.64 4.24
CA GLU A 48 6.22 -7.24 4.40
C GLU A 48 7.33 -6.40 3.75
N LYS A 49 8.56 -6.65 4.21
CA LYS A 49 9.77 -6.09 3.62
C LYS A 49 10.59 -7.25 3.07
N LEU A 50 10.99 -7.15 1.82
CA LEU A 50 11.69 -8.22 1.12
C LEU A 50 13.00 -7.70 0.54
N VAL A 51 13.97 -8.59 0.44
CA VAL A 51 15.13 -8.44 -0.44
C VAL A 51 15.03 -9.56 -1.45
N VAL A 52 14.84 -9.21 -2.71
CA VAL A 52 14.55 -10.22 -3.75
C VAL A 52 15.80 -10.55 -4.56
N PRO A 53 15.94 -11.80 -5.06
CA PRO A 53 16.97 -12.15 -6.02
C PRO A 53 16.88 -11.31 -7.31
N GLN A 54 18.00 -11.17 -8.02
CA GLN A 54 17.98 -10.62 -9.38
C GLN A 54 17.13 -11.49 -10.30
N GLY A 55 16.46 -10.86 -11.27
CA GLY A 55 15.57 -11.55 -12.20
C GLY A 55 14.21 -11.95 -11.61
N THR A 56 13.91 -11.54 -10.37
CA THR A 56 12.57 -11.74 -9.78
C THR A 56 11.55 -10.92 -10.56
N THR A 57 10.41 -11.54 -10.89
CA THR A 57 9.30 -10.86 -11.57
C THR A 57 8.30 -10.26 -10.58
N VAL A 58 7.47 -9.32 -11.06
CA VAL A 58 6.32 -8.81 -10.31
C VAL A 58 5.32 -9.92 -10.02
N GLY A 59 5.13 -10.87 -10.94
CA GLY A 59 4.30 -12.06 -10.72
C GLY A 59 4.74 -12.87 -9.50
N ASP A 60 6.04 -13.17 -9.40
CA ASP A 60 6.62 -13.90 -8.26
C ASP A 60 6.37 -13.17 -6.93
N VAL A 61 6.55 -11.85 -6.92
CA VAL A 61 6.35 -11.02 -5.74
C VAL A 61 4.89 -11.04 -5.29
N VAL A 62 3.95 -10.86 -6.23
CA VAL A 62 2.51 -10.87 -5.95
C VAL A 62 2.07 -12.24 -5.45
N GLU A 63 2.42 -13.32 -6.16
CA GLU A 63 2.06 -14.69 -5.79
C GLU A 63 2.48 -15.00 -4.36
N GLN A 64 3.76 -14.75 -4.05
CA GLN A 64 4.31 -15.05 -2.74
C GLN A 64 3.70 -14.17 -1.64
N ALA A 65 3.50 -12.88 -1.89
CA ALA A 65 2.91 -11.97 -0.91
C ALA A 65 1.47 -12.33 -0.58
N VAL A 66 0.67 -12.69 -1.58
CA VAL A 66 -0.72 -13.10 -1.42
C VAL A 66 -0.83 -14.44 -0.69
N ARG A 67 0.03 -15.42 -1.02
CA ARG A 67 0.09 -16.71 -0.31
C ARG A 67 0.50 -16.54 1.15
N ARG A 68 1.53 -15.72 1.43
CA ARG A 68 1.95 -15.40 2.81
C ARG A 68 0.86 -14.64 3.58
N CYS A 69 0.16 -13.73 2.92
CA CYS A 69 -1.00 -13.03 3.48
C CYS A 69 -2.09 -14.04 3.89
N ALA A 70 -2.48 -14.95 3.00
CA ALA A 70 -3.48 -15.99 3.28
C ALA A 70 -3.11 -16.82 4.52
N ILE A 71 -1.88 -17.36 4.57
CA ILE A 71 -1.38 -18.16 5.70
C ILE A 71 -1.38 -17.35 7.00
N THR A 72 -0.98 -16.09 6.96
CA THR A 72 -0.89 -15.23 8.15
C THR A 72 -2.28 -14.92 8.72
N VAL A 73 -3.23 -14.61 7.83
CA VAL A 73 -4.61 -14.33 8.18
C VAL A 73 -5.28 -15.59 8.75
N GLU A 74 -5.10 -16.76 8.12
CA GLU A 74 -5.59 -18.06 8.62
C GLU A 74 -5.03 -18.42 10.00
N ARG A 75 -3.73 -18.22 10.24
CA ARG A 75 -3.11 -18.50 11.55
C ARG A 75 -3.67 -17.62 12.65
N THR A 76 -4.00 -16.37 12.32
CA THR A 76 -4.59 -15.44 13.29
C THR A 76 -6.01 -15.90 13.65
N PHE A 77 -6.77 -16.44 12.68
CA PHE A 77 -8.08 -17.06 12.95
C PHE A 77 -8.01 -18.28 13.86
N CYS A 78 -7.09 -19.20 13.60
CA CYS A 78 -7.00 -20.44 14.39
C CYS A 78 -6.47 -20.21 15.81
N SER A 79 -5.69 -19.15 16.04
CA SER A 79 -5.10 -18.85 17.35
C SER A 79 -6.09 -18.19 18.32
N ASP A 80 -7.04 -17.39 17.82
CA ASP A 80 -8.07 -16.74 18.65
C ASP A 80 -9.31 -17.63 18.89
N GLY A 81 -9.46 -18.74 18.15
CA GLY A 81 -10.55 -19.72 18.30
C GLY A 81 -10.20 -20.97 19.14
N GLY A 82 -8.99 -21.04 19.73
CA GLY A 82 -8.40 -22.28 20.23
C GLY A 82 -8.09 -22.36 21.73
N ALA A 83 -8.71 -21.54 22.58
CA ALA A 83 -8.53 -21.63 24.04
C ALA A 83 -9.85 -22.01 24.74
N GLY A 84 -10.26 -23.27 24.62
CA GLY A 84 -11.45 -23.72 25.35
C GLY A 84 -11.98 -25.10 24.99
N ALA A 85 -11.14 -26.13 24.96
CA ALA A 85 -11.59 -27.52 25.14
C ALA A 85 -10.38 -28.46 25.29
N ALA A 86 -9.69 -28.37 26.43
CA ALA A 86 -8.89 -29.49 26.92
C ALA A 86 -9.47 -29.88 28.28
N LEU A 87 -9.79 -31.16 28.38
CA LEU A 87 -10.41 -31.86 29.49
C LEU A 87 -9.66 -31.64 30.80
N ASP A 88 -10.40 -31.47 31.91
CA ASP A 88 -10.15 -32.31 33.07
C ASP A 88 -11.40 -32.44 33.95
N ALA A 89 -11.66 -33.69 34.31
CA ALA A 89 -12.74 -34.13 35.18
C ALA A 89 -12.34 -33.95 36.65
N GLY A 90 -13.29 -33.53 37.50
CA GLY A 90 -13.23 -33.81 38.93
C GLY A 90 -13.69 -32.69 39.87
N GLY A 91 -14.82 -32.91 40.54
CA GLY A 91 -14.97 -32.59 41.97
C GLY A 91 -15.30 -31.15 42.39
N SER A 92 -16.59 -30.93 42.65
CA SER A 92 -17.23 -30.02 43.63
C SER A 92 -16.33 -29.37 44.71
N VAL A 93 -16.48 -28.05 44.98
CA VAL A 93 -17.10 -27.46 46.20
C VAL A 93 -17.12 -25.90 46.13
N ASN A 94 -18.33 -25.35 46.23
CA ASN A 94 -18.79 -24.06 46.80
C ASN A 94 -17.80 -22.99 47.33
N ARG A 95 -17.96 -21.72 46.91
CA ARG A 95 -18.45 -20.60 47.75
C ARG A 95 -18.67 -19.28 46.98
N CYS A 96 -19.75 -18.61 47.34
CA CYS A 96 -20.24 -17.32 46.86
C CYS A 96 -19.34 -16.13 47.20
N SER A 97 -19.24 -15.13 46.30
CA SER A 97 -19.52 -13.73 46.67
C SER A 97 -19.96 -12.91 45.44
N ARG A 98 -21.00 -12.11 45.66
CA ARG A 98 -21.64 -11.18 44.72
C ARG A 98 -20.76 -9.99 44.39
N SER A 99 -20.71 -9.61 43.11
CA SER A 99 -20.81 -8.20 42.70
C SER A 99 -21.32 -8.10 41.26
N ARG A 100 -22.48 -7.47 41.13
CA ARG A 100 -23.07 -7.06 39.85
C ARG A 100 -22.29 -5.86 39.32
N SER A 101 -21.82 -5.94 38.09
CA SER A 101 -21.81 -4.80 37.17
C SER A 101 -22.06 -5.34 35.76
N ASN A 102 -23.33 -5.34 35.37
CA ASN A 102 -23.74 -5.52 33.99
C ASN A 102 -23.25 -4.32 33.20
N ASN A 103 -22.19 -4.49 32.42
CA ASN A 103 -21.95 -3.77 31.18
C ASN A 103 -21.40 -4.80 30.20
N SER A 104 -22.30 -5.64 29.68
CA SER A 104 -22.03 -6.42 28.49
C SER A 104 -21.97 -5.44 27.32
N GLU A 105 -20.81 -4.83 27.09
CA GLU A 105 -20.47 -4.37 25.75
C GLU A 105 -20.51 -5.62 24.88
N VAL A 106 -21.59 -5.74 24.12
CA VAL A 106 -21.73 -6.68 23.03
C VAL A 106 -20.55 -6.40 22.10
N MET A 107 -19.48 -7.17 22.26
CA MET A 107 -18.45 -7.26 21.25
C MET A 107 -19.18 -7.64 19.99
N SER A 108 -19.31 -6.69 19.07
CA SER A 108 -19.80 -6.97 17.74
C SER A 108 -18.91 -8.09 17.23
N SER A 109 -19.49 -9.28 17.11
CA SER A 109 -18.93 -10.38 16.36
C SER A 109 -18.66 -9.82 14.97
N GLN A 110 -17.44 -9.33 14.75
CA GLN A 110 -16.97 -9.05 13.41
C GLN A 110 -16.94 -10.43 12.78
N VAL A 111 -17.89 -10.69 11.91
CA VAL A 111 -17.87 -11.86 11.04
C VAL A 111 -16.63 -11.68 10.17
N ILE A 112 -15.52 -12.32 10.56
CA ILE A 112 -14.26 -12.16 9.84
C ILE A 112 -14.26 -13.20 8.72
N THR A 113 -14.36 -12.71 7.48
CA THR A 113 -14.37 -13.53 6.28
C THR A 113 -12.98 -14.06 5.99
N PRO A 114 -12.83 -15.34 5.59
CA PRO A 114 -11.55 -15.91 5.19
C PRO A 114 -10.92 -15.10 4.04
N PHE A 115 -9.60 -15.02 4.02
CA PHE A 115 -8.88 -14.35 2.93
C PHE A 115 -8.99 -15.22 1.68
N VAL A 116 -9.57 -14.67 0.62
CA VAL A 116 -9.74 -15.36 -0.67
C VAL A 116 -8.77 -14.76 -1.68
N ILE A 117 -7.95 -15.62 -2.28
CA ILE A 117 -7.08 -15.23 -3.40
C ILE A 117 -7.95 -14.83 -4.59
N ALA A 118 -7.75 -13.63 -5.10
CA ALA A 118 -8.48 -13.10 -6.23
C ALA A 118 -7.91 -13.68 -7.55
N PRO A 119 -8.73 -13.82 -8.60
CA PRO A 119 -8.27 -14.29 -9.90
C PRO A 119 -7.36 -13.28 -10.62
N HIS A 120 -7.28 -12.05 -10.12
CA HIS A 120 -6.55 -10.98 -10.76
C HIS A 120 -6.17 -9.91 -9.72
N TYR A 121 -4.94 -9.42 -9.82
CA TYR A 121 -4.37 -8.39 -8.95
C TYR A 121 -3.79 -7.24 -9.77
N LEU A 122 -3.70 -6.08 -9.14
CA LEU A 122 -2.88 -4.97 -9.57
C LEU A 122 -1.67 -4.87 -8.67
N ALA A 123 -0.48 -4.79 -9.26
CA ALA A 123 0.73 -4.35 -8.59
C ALA A 123 0.94 -2.86 -8.86
N LEU A 124 0.74 -2.04 -7.85
CA LEU A 124 0.86 -0.59 -7.92
C LEU A 124 2.22 -0.18 -7.37
N VAL A 125 3.09 0.36 -8.22
CA VAL A 125 4.36 0.95 -7.78
C VAL A 125 4.09 2.34 -7.28
N VAL A 126 4.34 2.58 -5.99
CA VAL A 126 3.94 3.81 -5.29
C VAL A 126 5.18 4.59 -4.87
N ASP A 127 5.15 5.90 -5.10
CA ASP A 127 6.04 6.83 -4.42
C ASP A 127 5.44 7.19 -3.05
N PRO A 128 6.04 6.73 -1.93
CA PRO A 128 5.52 7.03 -0.60
C PRO A 128 5.70 8.51 -0.20
N ARG A 129 6.60 9.26 -0.85
CA ARG A 129 6.88 10.67 -0.58
C ARG A 129 5.82 11.55 -1.24
N GLU A 130 5.57 11.32 -2.52
CA GLU A 130 4.59 12.07 -3.32
C GLU A 130 3.16 11.54 -3.15
N ARG A 131 2.98 10.32 -2.59
CA ARG A 131 1.69 9.62 -2.45
C ARG A 131 0.99 9.40 -3.78
N LEU A 132 1.77 9.08 -4.81
CA LEU A 132 1.32 8.83 -6.19
C LEU A 132 1.64 7.41 -6.62
N ILE A 133 0.87 6.91 -7.60
CA ILE A 133 1.18 5.67 -8.29
C ILE A 133 2.01 6.03 -9.53
N ASN A 134 3.22 5.50 -9.58
CA ASN A 134 4.14 5.71 -10.69
C ASN A 134 3.90 4.71 -11.83
N CYS A 135 3.43 3.50 -11.49
CA CYS A 135 3.17 2.44 -12.46
C CYS A 135 2.04 1.53 -11.95
N ILE A 136 1.15 1.13 -12.87
CA ILE A 136 0.09 0.15 -12.65
C ILE A 136 0.42 -1.08 -13.50
N ILE A 137 0.50 -2.24 -12.87
CA ILE A 137 0.81 -3.50 -13.54
C ILE A 137 -0.34 -4.47 -13.29
N GLU A 138 -0.96 -4.97 -14.37
CA GLU A 138 -1.95 -6.05 -14.30
C GLU A 138 -1.25 -7.39 -14.04
N VAL A 139 -1.77 -8.16 -13.09
CA VAL A 139 -1.22 -9.45 -12.69
C VAL A 139 -2.34 -10.48 -12.63
N PRO A 140 -2.68 -11.11 -13.76
CA PRO A 140 -3.60 -12.24 -13.81
C PRO A 140 -3.08 -13.43 -12.99
N VAL A 141 -3.99 -14.14 -12.34
CA VAL A 141 -3.70 -15.40 -11.66
C VAL A 141 -4.21 -16.53 -12.54
N MET A 142 -3.30 -17.46 -12.86
CA MET A 142 -3.56 -18.64 -13.67
C MET A 142 -4.33 -19.69 -12.85
N GLU A 143 -4.91 -20.69 -13.54
CA GLU A 143 -5.69 -21.76 -12.89
C GLU A 143 -4.88 -22.60 -11.88
N ASP A 144 -3.57 -22.72 -12.11
CA ASP A 144 -2.63 -23.40 -11.21
C ASP A 144 -2.22 -22.54 -10.00
N GLY A 145 -2.75 -21.32 -9.89
CA GLY A 145 -2.48 -20.37 -8.81
C GLY A 145 -1.15 -19.63 -8.93
N THR A 146 -0.49 -19.69 -10.09
CA THR A 146 0.68 -18.85 -10.42
C THR A 146 0.24 -17.51 -11.01
N CYS A 147 1.12 -16.50 -10.97
CA CYS A 147 0.83 -15.17 -11.52
C CYS A 147 1.49 -14.98 -12.89
N ASP A 148 0.70 -14.60 -13.91
CA ASP A 148 1.20 -14.34 -15.26
C ASP A 148 1.65 -12.88 -15.41
N CYS A 149 2.86 -12.57 -14.95
CA CYS A 149 3.47 -11.25 -15.13
C CYS A 149 4.99 -11.33 -15.18
N ASN A 150 5.55 -11.09 -16.38
CA ASN A 150 7.00 -11.14 -16.63
C ASN A 150 7.70 -9.78 -16.50
N CYS A 151 7.09 -8.80 -15.82
CA CYS A 151 7.74 -7.53 -15.54
C CYS A 151 8.83 -7.75 -14.48
N PHE A 152 10.08 -7.40 -14.78
CA PHE A 152 11.18 -7.59 -13.84
C PHE A 152 11.26 -6.47 -12.81
N ILE A 153 11.53 -6.84 -11.56
CA ILE A 153 11.72 -5.88 -10.47
C ILE A 153 12.94 -4.98 -10.74
N ASP A 154 13.99 -5.51 -11.35
CA ASP A 154 15.20 -4.77 -11.69
C ASP A 154 14.91 -3.60 -12.66
N ASP A 155 13.98 -3.77 -13.59
CA ASP A 155 13.55 -2.72 -14.52
C ASP A 155 12.81 -1.60 -13.78
N LEU A 156 11.91 -1.95 -12.86
CA LEU A 156 11.17 -0.98 -12.05
C LEU A 156 12.09 -0.17 -11.14
N VAL A 157 13.08 -0.83 -10.55
CA VAL A 157 14.11 -0.16 -9.74
C VAL A 157 14.92 0.80 -10.61
N SER A 158 15.34 0.38 -11.81
CA SER A 158 16.10 1.22 -12.73
C SER A 158 15.31 2.46 -13.18
N GLN A 159 14.01 2.30 -13.46
CA GLN A 159 13.11 3.40 -13.79
C GLN A 159 12.93 4.37 -12.61
N ALA A 160 12.76 3.85 -11.39
CA ALA A 160 12.67 4.68 -10.19
C ALA A 160 13.96 5.51 -10.00
N VAL A 161 15.14 4.91 -10.16
CA VAL A 161 16.42 5.64 -10.08
C VAL A 161 16.52 6.75 -11.13
N ALA A 162 16.16 6.44 -12.37
CA ALA A 162 16.20 7.41 -13.46
C ALA A 162 15.30 8.63 -13.19
N ALA A 163 14.13 8.42 -12.56
CA ALA A 163 13.18 9.49 -12.25
C ALA A 163 13.69 10.50 -11.20
N TYR A 164 14.50 10.06 -10.23
CA TYR A 164 15.01 10.94 -9.15
C TYR A 164 16.41 11.51 -9.41
N GLY A 165 17.01 11.23 -10.57
CA GLY A 165 18.18 11.96 -11.06
C GLY A 165 19.43 11.89 -10.18
N THR A 166 19.57 10.91 -9.28
CA THR A 166 20.78 10.75 -8.47
C THR A 166 21.90 10.14 -9.31
N ALA A 167 22.52 10.97 -10.13
CA ALA A 167 23.83 10.72 -10.68
C ALA A 167 24.84 10.69 -9.53
N GLY A 168 25.39 9.51 -9.24
CA GLY A 168 26.60 9.36 -8.44
C GLY A 168 26.40 8.77 -7.04
N LEU A 169 27.01 7.60 -6.85
CA LEU A 169 27.56 7.05 -5.60
C LEU A 169 26.57 6.72 -4.46
N CYS A 170 26.38 5.41 -4.25
CA CYS A 170 26.12 4.75 -2.96
C CYS A 170 25.11 5.41 -1.99
N ALA A 171 24.08 6.10 -2.47
CA ALA A 171 22.92 6.35 -1.63
C ALA A 171 22.19 5.00 -1.41
N PRO A 172 21.84 4.62 -0.17
CA PRO A 172 21.01 3.44 0.03
C PRO A 172 19.70 3.66 -0.72
N MET A 173 19.48 2.86 -1.77
CA MET A 173 18.23 2.90 -2.52
C MET A 173 17.07 2.72 -1.56
N GLU A 174 16.16 3.69 -1.54
CA GLU A 174 14.91 3.50 -0.84
C GLU A 174 14.22 2.28 -1.42
N PRO A 175 13.59 1.45 -0.56
CA PRO A 175 12.95 0.25 -1.04
C PRO A 175 11.77 0.62 -1.93
N LEU A 176 11.64 -0.08 -3.06
CA LEU A 176 10.51 0.06 -3.97
C LEU A 176 9.23 -0.34 -3.22
N THR A 177 8.24 0.53 -3.19
CA THR A 177 6.97 0.26 -2.50
C THR A 177 5.93 -0.24 -3.50
N ILE A 178 5.38 -1.43 -3.25
CA ILE A 178 4.39 -2.07 -4.12
C ILE A 178 3.12 -2.34 -3.31
N PHE A 179 1.97 -1.85 -3.78
CA PHE A 179 0.66 -2.26 -3.27
C PHE A 179 0.08 -3.34 -4.16
N VAL A 180 -0.37 -4.44 -3.55
CA VAL A 180 -1.02 -5.54 -4.23
C VAL A 180 -2.50 -5.45 -3.93
N VAL A 181 -3.31 -5.13 -4.94
CA VAL A 181 -4.74 -4.84 -4.78
C VAL A 181 -5.55 -5.81 -5.64
N PRO A 182 -6.52 -6.54 -5.09
CA PRO A 182 -7.40 -7.39 -5.89
C PRO A 182 -8.26 -6.51 -6.80
N ALA A 183 -8.35 -6.86 -8.07
CA ALA A 183 -9.15 -6.12 -9.04
C ALA A 183 -9.78 -7.08 -10.05
N PRO A 184 -11.00 -6.81 -10.56
CA PRO A 184 -11.53 -7.58 -11.68
C PRO A 184 -10.67 -7.36 -12.93
N PRO A 185 -10.52 -8.37 -13.82
CA PRO A 185 -9.89 -8.18 -15.12
C PRO A 185 -10.56 -7.04 -15.89
N LEU A 186 -9.78 -6.29 -16.69
CA LEU A 186 -10.31 -5.24 -17.54
C LEU A 186 -11.22 -5.82 -18.63
N GLN A 187 -12.36 -5.17 -18.84
CA GLN A 187 -13.17 -5.41 -20.03
C GLN A 187 -12.58 -4.67 -21.24
N LYS A 188 -13.02 -5.02 -22.45
CA LYS A 188 -12.47 -4.54 -23.72
C LYS A 188 -12.41 -3.00 -23.83
N ASP A 189 -13.40 -2.31 -23.27
CA ASP A 189 -13.55 -0.86 -23.39
C ASP A 189 -13.18 -0.10 -22.09
N GLN A 190 -12.40 -0.74 -21.23
CA GLN A 190 -12.04 -0.20 -19.91
C GLN A 190 -10.53 0.04 -19.76
N PHE A 191 -10.18 0.94 -18.85
CA PHE A 191 -8.81 1.17 -18.41
C PHE A 191 -8.70 1.48 -16.92
N ARG A 192 -7.47 1.40 -16.40
CA ARG A 192 -7.14 1.79 -15.03
C ARG A 192 -6.75 3.26 -14.97
N ILE A 193 -7.24 3.93 -13.93
CA ILE A 193 -6.87 5.31 -13.63
C ILE A 193 -6.24 5.33 -12.25
N ALA A 194 -5.00 5.80 -12.17
CA ALA A 194 -4.40 6.13 -10.88
C ALA A 194 -5.14 7.33 -10.28
N CYS A 195 -5.38 7.27 -8.98
CA CYS A 195 -6.07 8.31 -8.23
C CYS A 195 -5.32 8.60 -6.95
N CYS A 196 -5.45 9.83 -6.49
CA CYS A 196 -4.79 10.29 -5.28
C CYS A 196 -5.70 11.25 -4.51
N HIS A 197 -5.47 11.40 -3.20
CA HIS A 197 -6.18 12.38 -2.38
C HIS A 197 -5.31 13.60 -2.15
N GLY A 198 -5.93 14.76 -2.17
CA GLY A 198 -5.25 15.99 -1.79
C GLY A 198 -6.19 17.18 -1.79
N GLU A 199 -5.61 18.33 -1.47
CA GLU A 199 -6.34 19.58 -1.41
C GLU A 199 -5.65 20.65 -2.26
N VAL A 200 -6.41 21.24 -3.18
CA VAL A 200 -6.02 22.36 -4.04
C VAL A 200 -7.06 23.46 -3.89
N PHE A 201 -6.61 24.64 -3.49
CA PHE A 201 -7.47 25.78 -3.17
C PHE A 201 -7.67 26.75 -4.34
N ALA A 202 -6.85 26.68 -5.38
CA ALA A 202 -6.89 27.61 -6.49
C ALA A 202 -6.72 26.88 -7.82
N ASP A 203 -7.56 27.24 -8.79
CA ASP A 203 -7.54 26.74 -10.16
C ASP A 203 -6.43 27.42 -10.97
N ARG A 204 -5.18 27.16 -10.60
CA ARG A 204 -3.99 27.70 -11.26
C ARG A 204 -3.10 26.55 -11.67
N ASP A 205 -2.82 26.44 -12.96
CA ASP A 205 -1.84 25.49 -13.48
C ASP A 205 -0.52 25.63 -12.68
N ASP A 206 0.15 24.50 -12.44
CA ASP A 206 1.31 24.37 -11.56
C ASP A 206 1.06 24.52 -10.04
N SER A 207 -0.19 24.59 -9.58
CA SER A 207 -0.48 24.47 -8.14
C SER A 207 0.03 23.14 -7.58
N LEU A 208 0.56 23.14 -6.37
CA LEU A 208 0.95 21.91 -5.70
C LEU A 208 -0.18 21.46 -4.77
N PRO A 209 -0.83 20.33 -5.05
CA PRO A 209 -1.81 19.77 -4.13
C PRO A 209 -1.15 19.40 -2.81
N LEU A 210 -1.84 19.67 -1.70
CA LEU A 210 -1.48 19.11 -0.40
C LEU A 210 -1.90 17.64 -0.38
N MET A 211 -1.01 16.76 -0.81
CA MET A 211 -1.27 15.33 -0.94
C MET A 211 -1.47 14.65 0.40
N PHE A 212 -2.51 13.82 0.53
CA PHE A 212 -2.74 12.98 1.71
C PHE A 212 -3.38 11.63 1.37
N GLY A 213 -3.62 10.82 2.40
CA GLY A 213 -4.15 9.47 2.22
C GLY A 213 -3.22 8.54 1.46
N GLN A 214 -3.78 7.43 1.00
CA GLN A 214 -3.10 6.45 0.16
C GLN A 214 -3.65 6.57 -1.26
N PRO A 215 -2.80 6.51 -2.30
CA PRO A 215 -3.33 6.47 -3.66
C PRO A 215 -4.10 5.17 -3.90
N PHE A 216 -4.96 5.19 -4.91
CA PHE A 216 -5.83 4.08 -5.28
C PHE A 216 -6.00 4.03 -6.79
N VAL A 217 -6.63 2.96 -7.29
CA VAL A 217 -6.94 2.80 -8.71
C VAL A 217 -8.43 2.58 -8.86
N VAL A 218 -9.01 3.23 -9.85
CA VAL A 218 -10.37 2.95 -10.32
C VAL A 218 -10.33 2.42 -11.75
N THR A 219 -11.40 1.72 -12.13
CA THR A 219 -11.63 1.30 -13.51
C THR A 219 -12.74 2.15 -14.10
N ALA A 220 -12.52 2.60 -15.33
CA ALA A 220 -13.50 3.40 -16.06
C ALA A 220 -13.53 3.01 -17.54
N ASP A 221 -14.62 3.38 -18.19
CA ASP A 221 -14.79 3.28 -19.64
C ASP A 221 -13.92 4.32 -20.36
N TYR A 222 -13.42 3.99 -21.56
CA TYR A 222 -12.59 4.88 -22.37
C TYR A 222 -13.25 6.23 -22.72
N HIS A 223 -14.58 6.33 -22.66
CA HIS A 223 -15.32 7.55 -22.92
C HIS A 223 -15.60 8.37 -21.64
N ALA A 224 -15.13 7.92 -20.48
CA ALA A 224 -15.38 8.62 -19.22
C ALA A 224 -14.80 10.04 -19.22
N THR A 225 -15.68 11.00 -18.91
CA THR A 225 -15.30 12.40 -18.71
C THR A 225 -14.76 12.60 -17.29
N VAL A 226 -14.03 13.69 -17.07
CA VAL A 226 -13.53 14.06 -15.73
C VAL A 226 -14.67 14.20 -14.71
N GLU A 227 -15.84 14.66 -15.13
CA GLU A 227 -17.06 14.70 -14.31
C GLU A 227 -17.51 13.31 -13.89
N THR A 228 -17.69 12.39 -14.85
CA THR A 228 -18.09 11.01 -14.55
C THR A 228 -17.08 10.30 -13.65
N LEU A 229 -15.79 10.56 -13.86
CA LEU A 229 -14.74 10.00 -13.02
C LEU A 229 -14.79 10.55 -11.60
N ARG A 230 -15.10 11.83 -11.40
CA ARG A 230 -15.30 12.39 -10.06
C ARG A 230 -16.38 11.62 -9.31
N ASP A 231 -17.50 11.31 -9.96
CA ASP A 231 -18.59 10.56 -9.34
C ASP A 231 -18.15 9.14 -8.94
N ILE A 232 -17.42 8.45 -9.83
CA ILE A 232 -16.82 7.14 -9.54
C ILE A 232 -15.87 7.22 -8.34
N LEU A 233 -15.04 8.26 -8.25
CA LEU A 233 -14.11 8.47 -7.14
C LEU A 233 -14.85 8.67 -5.82
N LEU A 234 -15.95 9.44 -5.82
CA LEU A 234 -16.77 9.67 -4.62
C LEU A 234 -17.47 8.40 -4.17
N GLU A 235 -18.03 7.62 -5.10
CA GLU A 235 -18.65 6.34 -4.79
C GLU A 235 -17.62 5.34 -4.23
N TYR A 236 -16.47 5.21 -4.89
CA TYR A 236 -15.40 4.28 -4.50
C TYR A 236 -14.85 4.61 -3.11
N THR A 237 -14.61 5.89 -2.82
CA THR A 237 -13.98 6.32 -1.57
C THR A 237 -14.99 6.55 -0.43
N GLY A 238 -16.26 6.73 -0.76
CA GLY A 238 -17.30 7.14 0.18
C GLY A 238 -17.12 8.57 0.72
N VAL A 239 -16.31 9.40 0.05
CA VAL A 239 -16.15 10.81 0.41
C VAL A 239 -17.45 11.56 0.09
N PRO A 240 -18.06 12.25 1.06
CA PRO A 240 -19.26 13.03 0.81
C PRO A 240 -19.00 14.20 -0.15
N ALA A 241 -19.95 14.48 -1.06
CA ALA A 241 -19.81 15.55 -2.06
C ALA A 241 -19.57 16.94 -1.45
N ASN A 242 -20.05 17.19 -0.22
CA ASN A 242 -19.85 18.46 0.50
C ASN A 242 -18.43 18.62 1.10
N GLU A 243 -17.61 17.55 1.12
CA GLU A 243 -16.20 17.64 1.51
C GLU A 243 -15.27 17.94 0.34
N VAL A 244 -15.78 17.83 -0.89
CA VAL A 244 -15.06 18.17 -2.12
C VAL A 244 -14.84 19.68 -2.18
N VAL A 245 -13.60 20.09 -2.44
CA VAL A 245 -13.27 21.50 -2.58
C VAL A 245 -13.80 21.99 -3.94
N PRO A 246 -14.64 23.06 -3.97
CA PRO A 246 -15.31 23.48 -5.18
C PRO A 246 -14.30 24.09 -6.16
N LEU A 247 -14.03 23.39 -7.25
CA LEU A 247 -13.27 23.87 -8.40
C LEU A 247 -14.13 23.83 -9.67
N GLN A 248 -13.77 24.66 -10.64
CA GLN A 248 -14.43 24.70 -11.96
C GLN A 248 -13.86 23.65 -12.93
N ARG A 249 -12.82 22.93 -12.52
CA ARG A 249 -12.07 21.95 -13.32
C ARG A 249 -11.63 20.80 -12.44
N GLY A 250 -11.46 19.62 -13.04
CA GLY A 250 -10.81 18.51 -12.38
C GLY A 250 -9.29 18.67 -12.39
N VAL A 251 -8.62 18.05 -11.43
CA VAL A 251 -7.17 18.21 -11.25
C VAL A 251 -6.49 16.88 -11.51
N VAL A 252 -5.48 16.89 -12.39
CA VAL A 252 -4.63 15.75 -12.68
C VAL A 252 -3.23 16.04 -12.19
N VAL A 253 -2.70 15.17 -11.33
CA VAL A 253 -1.36 15.25 -10.80
C VAL A 253 -0.45 14.35 -11.62
N ILE A 254 0.64 14.93 -12.13
CA ILE A 254 1.66 14.19 -12.87
C ILE A 254 2.94 14.21 -12.04
N ALA A 255 3.46 13.04 -11.69
CA ALA A 255 4.72 12.91 -10.97
C ALA A 255 5.80 13.75 -11.68
N THR A 256 6.61 14.49 -10.93
CA THR A 256 7.65 15.42 -11.41
C THR A 256 7.18 16.67 -12.19
N ARG A 257 5.90 16.80 -12.56
CA ARG A 257 5.42 17.85 -13.48
C ARG A 257 4.28 18.75 -12.96
N ARG A 258 3.97 18.70 -11.66
CA ARG A 258 2.90 19.48 -11.00
C ARG A 258 1.50 19.15 -11.55
N SER A 259 0.48 19.92 -11.17
CA SER A 259 -0.94 19.68 -11.50
C SER A 259 -1.37 20.31 -12.82
N VAL A 260 -2.21 19.60 -13.57
CA VAL A 260 -2.93 20.07 -14.77
C VAL A 260 -4.42 20.15 -14.46
N PHE A 261 -5.10 21.22 -14.91
CA PHE A 261 -6.53 21.39 -14.70
C PHE A 261 -7.31 21.12 -15.99
N LEU A 262 -8.22 20.15 -15.92
CA LEU A 262 -9.02 19.70 -17.06
C LEU A 262 -10.47 20.17 -16.94
N PRO A 263 -11.10 20.62 -18.05
CA PRO A 263 -12.55 20.82 -18.08
C PRO A 263 -13.29 19.57 -17.62
N TRP A 264 -14.42 19.74 -16.91
CA TRP A 264 -15.24 18.62 -16.43
C TRP A 264 -15.70 17.70 -17.57
N SER A 265 -15.97 18.27 -18.75
CA SER A 265 -16.39 17.54 -19.95
C SER A 265 -15.23 16.87 -20.73
N GLU A 266 -13.97 17.07 -20.34
CA GLU A 266 -12.83 16.49 -21.04
C GLU A 266 -12.84 14.97 -20.85
N CYS A 267 -12.67 14.22 -21.94
CA CYS A 267 -12.44 12.78 -21.88
C CYS A 267 -11.04 12.49 -21.34
N PHE A 268 -10.96 11.83 -20.19
CA PHE A 268 -9.70 11.62 -19.50
C PHE A 268 -8.74 10.73 -20.30
N PHE A 269 -9.25 9.65 -20.91
CA PHE A 269 -8.43 8.74 -21.71
C PHE A 269 -7.78 9.44 -22.90
N GLU A 270 -8.54 10.26 -23.63
CA GLU A 270 -8.01 11.04 -24.76
C GLU A 270 -7.01 12.10 -24.31
N PHE A 271 -7.18 12.68 -23.11
CA PHE A 271 -6.16 13.52 -22.50
C PHE A 271 -4.85 12.74 -22.25
N VAL A 272 -4.93 11.56 -21.60
CA VAL A 272 -3.74 10.74 -21.30
C VAL A 272 -3.00 10.38 -22.59
N ARG A 273 -3.70 9.85 -23.59
CA ARG A 273 -3.10 9.48 -24.89
C ARG A 273 -2.42 10.66 -25.58
N ARG A 274 -3.02 11.85 -25.50
CA ARG A 274 -2.46 13.06 -26.10
C ARG A 274 -1.16 13.48 -25.42
N GLU A 275 -1.09 13.39 -24.09
CA GLU A 275 0.12 13.73 -23.34
C GLU A 275 1.20 12.65 -23.50
N GLU A 276 0.83 11.38 -23.56
CA GLU A 276 1.78 10.27 -23.80
C GLU A 276 2.49 10.42 -25.15
N ARG A 277 1.74 10.76 -26.21
CA ARG A 277 2.33 11.01 -27.55
C ARG A 277 3.37 12.14 -27.55
N LYS A 278 3.21 13.14 -26.67
CA LYS A 278 4.12 14.28 -26.61
C LYS A 278 5.35 14.03 -25.74
N ARG A 279 5.21 13.23 -24.69
CA ARG A 279 6.15 13.21 -23.57
C ARG A 279 6.70 11.81 -23.26
N GLY A 280 6.17 10.77 -23.91
CA GLY A 280 6.43 9.38 -23.58
C GLY A 280 5.50 8.85 -22.48
N PRO A 281 5.66 7.56 -22.11
CA PRO A 281 4.82 6.90 -21.12
C PRO A 281 4.88 7.58 -19.75
N PHE A 282 3.74 7.73 -19.09
CA PHE A 282 3.64 8.24 -17.73
C PHE A 282 2.32 7.79 -17.09
N THR A 283 2.23 7.84 -15.75
CA THR A 283 1.01 7.51 -15.01
C THR A 283 0.40 8.77 -14.39
N PRO A 284 -0.59 9.42 -15.03
CA PRO A 284 -1.31 10.54 -14.42
C PRO A 284 -2.20 10.04 -13.29
N SER A 285 -2.27 10.81 -12.20
CA SER A 285 -3.22 10.57 -11.11
C SER A 285 -4.35 11.59 -11.13
N LEU A 286 -5.60 11.13 -11.21
CA LEU A 286 -6.76 12.00 -11.00
C LEU A 286 -6.88 12.33 -9.50
N LEU A 287 -6.92 13.62 -9.16
CA LEU A 287 -7.01 14.07 -7.79
C LEU A 287 -8.46 14.05 -7.31
N LEU A 288 -8.73 13.31 -6.25
CA LEU A 288 -9.90 13.56 -5.41
C LEU A 288 -9.60 14.81 -4.58
N ASN A 289 -10.06 15.98 -5.05
CA ASN A 289 -9.81 17.25 -4.38
C ASN A 289 -10.77 17.46 -3.21
N HIS A 290 -10.37 17.09 -2.00
CA HIS A 290 -11.24 17.19 -0.82
C HIS A 290 -10.47 17.64 0.40
N ARG A 291 -11.20 18.15 1.39
CA ARG A 291 -10.59 18.57 2.65
C ARG A 291 -9.97 17.38 3.36
N ARG A 292 -8.77 17.58 3.91
CA ARG A 292 -8.17 16.55 4.77
C ARG A 292 -9.10 16.27 5.96
N PRO A 293 -9.50 15.01 6.20
CA PRO A 293 -10.33 14.65 7.34
C PRO A 293 -9.68 15.10 8.64
N ARG A 294 -10.45 15.76 9.52
CA ARG A 294 -9.97 16.13 10.85
C ARG A 294 -9.66 14.85 11.64
N GLU A 295 -8.41 14.66 12.02
CA GLU A 295 -7.95 13.47 12.74
C GLU A 295 -8.68 13.36 14.08
N LYS A 296 -9.65 12.43 14.16
CA LYS A 296 -10.12 11.91 15.44
C LYS A 296 -9.27 10.68 15.81
N PRO A 297 -8.88 10.50 17.08
CA PRO A 297 -8.32 9.23 17.53
C PRO A 297 -9.25 8.08 17.13
N GLY A 298 -8.72 7.05 16.44
CA GLY A 298 -9.53 5.94 15.89
C GLY A 298 -10.17 6.19 14.51
N SER A 299 -9.88 7.32 13.86
CA SER A 299 -10.30 7.60 12.48
C SER A 299 -9.71 6.60 11.48
N ARG A 300 -10.49 6.22 10.46
CA ARG A 300 -10.07 5.34 9.33
C ARG A 300 -8.74 5.74 8.68
N TYR A 301 -8.36 7.01 8.78
CA TYR A 301 -7.13 7.56 8.22
C TYR A 301 -5.90 7.42 9.14
N VAL A 302 -6.11 7.20 10.44
CA VAL A 302 -5.04 6.97 11.44
C VAL A 302 -4.74 5.46 11.57
N ALA A 303 -5.74 4.60 11.37
CA ALA A 303 -5.60 3.15 11.49
C ALA A 303 -4.69 2.49 10.42
N GLN A 304 -4.24 3.23 9.40
CA GLN A 304 -3.42 2.68 8.30
C GLN A 304 -1.90 2.76 8.55
N ALA A 305 -1.47 3.24 9.73
CA ALA A 305 -0.06 3.36 10.10
C ALA A 305 0.30 2.64 11.42
N ALA A 306 -0.30 1.48 11.72
CA ALA A 306 0.30 0.50 12.65
C ALA A 306 -0.45 -0.83 12.57
N PRO A 307 0.29 -1.94 12.42
CA PRO A 307 0.31 -2.88 13.53
C PRO A 307 1.72 -2.94 14.13
N ALA A 308 1.75 -2.98 15.46
CA ALA A 308 2.96 -3.05 16.26
C ALA A 308 3.96 -4.11 15.76
N LEU A 309 5.23 -3.71 15.76
CA LEU A 309 6.37 -4.63 15.79
C LEU A 309 6.18 -5.63 16.93
N ARG A 310 5.62 -6.81 16.65
CA ARG A 310 5.89 -7.99 17.46
C ARG A 310 7.17 -8.61 16.93
N ILE A 311 8.29 -8.14 17.49
CA ILE A 311 9.53 -8.90 17.48
C ILE A 311 9.23 -10.16 18.31
N SER A 312 9.03 -11.31 17.65
CA SER A 312 9.06 -12.59 18.34
C SER A 312 10.47 -12.78 18.88
N ARG A 313 10.64 -12.68 20.21
CA ARG A 313 11.85 -13.17 20.86
C ARG A 313 11.79 -14.70 20.84
N ARG A 314 12.78 -15.28 20.14
CA ARG A 314 13.27 -16.69 20.15
C ARG A 314 12.23 -17.79 20.32
#